data_AF-A0A434PMI9-F1
#
_entry.id   AF-A0A434PMI9-F1
#
_cell.length_a   1.000
_cell.length_b   1.000
_cell.length_c   1.000
_cell.angle_alpha   90.00
_cell.angle_beta   90.00
_cell.angle_gamma   90.00
#
_symmetry.space_group_name_H-M   'P 1'
#
loop_
_entity.id
_entity.type
_entity.pdbx_description
1 polymer ?
#
loop_
_entity_poly.entity_id
_entity_poly.type
_entity_poly.pdbx_seq_one_letter_code
_entity_poly.pdbx_strand_id
1 'polypeptide(L)'
;MSPLRPSTIFMSAMLATAMLSDAAVSAQIVTPANRNALVLQNELQMLENRLRRQRYQQQQQQFRAQDREVAPQRPDIQQMRPTCQLRRSGSRFFSTCR
;
A
#
# COMPACT_ATOMS: atom_id res chain seq x y z
N MET A 1 0.88 8.80 60.68
CA MET A 1 1.19 9.12 59.26
C MET A 1 2.43 8.34 58.89
N SER A 2 2.32 7.38 57.97
CA SER A 2 3.39 6.44 57.62
C SER A 2 4.58 7.16 56.97
N PRO A 3 5.84 6.82 57.34
CA PRO A 3 7.00 7.43 56.70
C PRO A 3 7.16 6.86 55.29
N LEU A 4 6.73 7.64 54.30
CA LEU A 4 7.02 7.37 52.89
C LEU A 4 8.55 7.34 52.71
N ARG A 5 9.07 6.17 52.34
CA ARG A 5 10.51 5.92 52.26
C ARG A 5 11.12 6.79 51.15
N PRO A 6 12.26 7.46 51.39
CA PRO A 6 12.93 8.28 50.36
C PRO A 6 13.37 7.44 49.14
N SER A 7 13.59 6.14 49.34
CA SER A 7 13.88 5.16 48.29
C SER A 7 12.79 5.08 47.21
N THR A 8 11.51 5.18 47.58
CA THR A 8 10.39 5.17 46.64
C THR A 8 10.28 6.44 45.78
N ILE A 9 10.83 7.56 46.25
CA ILE A 9 10.82 8.85 45.51
C ILE A 9 11.93 8.88 44.46
N PHE A 10 13.10 8.30 44.77
CA PHE A 10 14.20 8.21 43.80
C PHE A 10 13.88 7.29 42.62
N MET A 11 13.16 6.18 42.88
CA MET A 11 12.77 5.24 41.83
C MET A 11 11.74 5.84 40.86
N SER A 12 10.77 6.63 41.34
CA SER A 12 9.78 7.29 40.47
C SER A 12 10.39 8.44 39.64
N ALA A 13 11.35 9.18 40.19
CA ALA A 13 12.06 10.23 39.46
C ALA A 13 12.91 9.68 38.29
N MET A 14 13.53 8.50 38.45
CA MET A 14 14.27 7.81 37.38
C MET A 14 13.35 7.32 36.24
N LEU A 15 12.13 6.88 36.56
CA LEU A 15 11.15 6.46 35.56
C LEU A 15 10.59 7.64 34.74
N ALA A 16 10.46 8.81 35.36
CA ALA A 16 9.97 10.01 34.67
C ALA A 16 10.98 10.58 33.66
N THR A 17 12.29 10.53 33.97
CA THR A 17 13.34 11.00 33.04
C THR A 17 13.55 10.08 31.84
N ALA A 18 13.18 8.80 31.94
CA ALA A 18 13.26 7.85 30.83
C ALA A 18 12.19 8.07 29.73
N MET A 19 11.11 8.80 30.02
CA MET A 19 10.01 9.03 29.08
C MET A 19 10.12 10.35 28.30
N LEU A 20 11.12 11.18 28.61
CA LEU A 20 11.38 12.49 27.97
C LEU A 20 12.50 12.43 26.92
N SER A 21 12.70 11.29 26.26
CA SER A 21 13.41 11.24 24.98
C SER A 21 12.48 11.76 23.87
N ASP A 22 12.19 13.06 23.95
CA ASP A 22 11.53 13.79 22.88
C ASP A 22 12.38 13.59 21.62
N ALA A 23 11.80 12.92 20.62
CA ALA A 23 12.47 12.59 19.38
C ALA A 23 12.69 13.90 18.62
N ALA A 24 13.83 14.54 18.87
CA ALA A 24 14.28 15.68 18.10
C ALA A 24 14.43 15.24 16.64
N VAL A 25 13.44 15.59 15.81
CA VAL A 25 13.53 15.46 14.35
C VAL A 25 14.51 16.53 13.88
N SER A 26 15.76 16.14 13.71
CA SER A 26 16.79 16.96 13.09
C SER A 26 16.39 17.25 11.65
N ALA A 27 15.96 18.48 11.35
CA ALA A 27 15.82 18.96 9.98
C ALA A 27 17.23 19.03 9.36
N GLN A 28 17.55 18.07 8.50
CA GLN A 28 18.85 18.02 7.83
C GLN A 28 18.95 19.19 6.84
N ILE A 29 19.78 20.19 7.16
CA ILE A 29 20.10 21.29 6.25
C ILE A 29 20.99 20.73 5.14
N VAL A 30 20.37 20.35 4.01
CA VAL A 30 21.10 19.82 2.84
C VAL A 30 21.81 20.98 2.14
N THR A 31 23.14 21.05 2.32
CA THR A 31 24.01 22.00 1.62
C THR A 31 23.99 21.74 0.11
N PRO A 32 24.20 22.76 -0.76
CA PRO A 32 24.07 22.60 -2.22
C PRO A 32 24.96 21.48 -2.81
N ALA A 33 26.16 21.27 -2.28
CA ALA A 33 27.05 20.18 -2.69
C ALA A 33 26.48 18.79 -2.34
N ASN A 34 25.78 18.68 -1.21
CA ASN A 34 25.13 17.45 -0.75
C ASN A 34 23.82 17.18 -1.51
N ARG A 35 23.18 18.22 -2.07
CA ARG A 35 21.98 18.05 -2.91
C ARG A 35 22.28 17.24 -4.17
N ASN A 36 23.40 17.47 -4.84
CA ASN A 36 23.76 16.73 -6.06
C ASN A 36 24.00 15.25 -5.75
N ALA A 37 24.70 14.95 -4.64
CA ALA A 37 24.91 13.57 -4.19
C ALA A 37 23.58 12.89 -3.81
N LEU A 38 22.69 13.61 -3.12
CA LEU A 38 21.37 13.12 -2.73
C LEU A 38 20.46 12.88 -3.95
N VAL A 39 20.49 13.75 -4.96
CA VAL A 39 19.75 13.58 -6.21
C VAL A 39 20.26 12.34 -6.95
N LEU A 40 21.57 12.18 -7.10
CA LEU A 40 22.17 11.02 -7.75
C LEU A 40 21.79 9.71 -7.04
N GLN A 41 21.84 9.70 -5.70
CA GLN A 41 21.44 8.54 -4.91
C GLN A 41 19.95 8.19 -5.10
N ASN A 42 19.08 9.21 -5.12
CA ASN A 42 17.65 9.01 -5.37
C ASN A 42 17.37 8.49 -6.78
N GLU A 43 18.10 8.98 -7.79
CA GLU A 43 17.96 8.49 -9.17
C GLU A 43 18.37 7.03 -9.30
N LEU A 44 19.48 6.62 -8.67
CA LEU A 44 19.92 5.23 -8.63
C LEU A 44 18.88 4.34 -7.93
N GLN A 45 18.37 4.76 -6.77
CA GLN A 45 17.32 4.03 -6.05
C GLN A 45 16.02 3.96 -6.85
N MET A 46 15.66 5.03 -7.57
CA MET A 46 14.49 5.05 -8.45
C MET A 46 14.65 4.04 -9.61
N LEU A 47 15.83 3.98 -10.23
CA LEU A 47 16.14 3.03 -11.30
C LEU A 47 16.05 1.58 -10.81
N GLU A 48 16.64 1.27 -9.65
CA GLU A 48 16.54 -0.06 -9.04
C GLU A 48 15.08 -0.44 -8.78
N ASN A 49 14.30 0.47 -8.19
CA ASN A 49 12.89 0.26 -7.92
C ASN A 49 12.07 0.05 -9.20
N ARG A 50 12.39 0.78 -10.28
CA ARG A 50 11.73 0.61 -11.59
C ARG A 50 12.02 -0.78 -12.15
N LEU A 51 13.27 -1.23 -12.13
CA LEU A 51 13.65 -2.57 -12.59
C LEU A 51 12.98 -3.67 -11.77
N ARG A 52 12.96 -3.52 -10.43
CA ARG A 52 12.29 -4.48 -9.53
C ARG A 52 10.81 -4.60 -9.85
N ARG A 53 10.12 -3.47 -10.04
CA ARG A 53 8.69 -3.45 -10.42
C ARG A 53 8.44 -4.08 -11.78
N GLN A 54 9.27 -3.79 -12.79
CA GLN A 54 9.14 -4.39 -14.11
C GLN A 54 9.27 -5.91 -14.07
N ARG A 55 10.28 -6.43 -13.36
CA ARG A 55 10.46 -7.89 -13.18
C ARG A 55 9.25 -8.52 -12.49
N TYR A 56 8.76 -7.91 -11.41
CA TYR A 56 7.58 -8.40 -10.71
C TYR A 56 6.32 -8.40 -11.60
N GLN A 57 6.12 -7.36 -12.39
CA GLN A 57 5.00 -7.28 -13.33
C GLN A 57 5.07 -8.37 -14.40
N GLN A 58 6.25 -8.61 -14.98
CA GLN A 58 6.44 -9.68 -15.96
C GLN A 58 6.16 -11.06 -15.36
N GLN A 59 6.68 -11.33 -14.15
CA GLN A 59 6.44 -12.59 -13.46
C GLN A 59 4.96 -12.82 -13.18
N GLN A 60 4.24 -11.79 -12.73
CA GLN A 60 2.79 -11.86 -12.53
C GLN A 60 2.02 -12.13 -13.83
N GLN A 61 2.47 -11.55 -14.95
CA GLN A 61 1.85 -11.83 -16.25
C GLN A 61 2.05 -13.28 -16.69
N GLN A 62 3.23 -13.87 -16.42
CA GLN A 62 3.51 -15.28 -16.72
C GLN A 62 2.59 -16.21 -15.91
N PHE A 63 2.45 -15.98 -14.60
CA PHE A 63 1.53 -16.79 -13.78
C PHE A 63 0.07 -16.67 -14.25
N ARG A 64 -0.39 -15.45 -14.59
CA ARG A 64 -1.73 -15.27 -15.15
C ARG A 64 -1.93 -15.94 -16.50
N ALA A 65 -0.88 -16.03 -17.32
CA ALA A 65 -0.94 -16.75 -18.59
C ALA A 65 -1.05 -18.26 -18.35
N GLN A 66 -0.22 -18.79 -17.46
CA GLN A 66 -0.25 -20.20 -17.08
C GLN A 66 -1.59 -20.62 -16.47
N ASP A 67 -2.14 -19.81 -15.57
CA ASP A 67 -3.45 -20.09 -14.94
C ASP A 67 -4.59 -20.08 -15.96
N ARG A 68 -4.52 -19.24 -17.01
CA ARG A 68 -5.53 -19.22 -18.08
C ARG A 68 -5.50 -20.47 -18.94
N GLU A 69 -4.33 -21.07 -19.17
CA GLU A 69 -4.21 -22.32 -19.92
C GLU A 69 -4.78 -23.52 -19.14
N VAL A 70 -4.61 -23.52 -17.82
CA VAL A 70 -5.05 -24.61 -16.93
C VAL A 70 -6.49 -24.43 -16.46
N ALA A 71 -7.08 -23.24 -16.66
CA ALA A 71 -8.46 -22.98 -16.25
C ALA A 71 -9.43 -23.97 -16.93
N PRO A 72 -10.26 -24.69 -16.16
CA PRO A 72 -11.25 -25.58 -16.73
C PRO A 72 -12.13 -24.80 -17.70
N GLN A 73 -12.39 -25.39 -18.87
CA GLN A 73 -13.29 -24.81 -19.86
C GLN A 73 -14.60 -24.47 -19.16
N ARG A 74 -15.02 -23.20 -19.24
CA ARG A 74 -16.30 -22.81 -18.67
C ARG A 74 -17.37 -23.66 -19.34
N PRO A 75 -18.23 -24.35 -18.58
CA PRO A 75 -19.33 -25.09 -19.17
C PRO A 75 -20.12 -24.12 -20.05
N ASP A 76 -20.50 -24.58 -21.24
CA ASP A 76 -21.39 -23.84 -22.13
C ASP A 76 -22.79 -23.85 -21.51
N ILE A 77 -22.97 -23.01 -20.50
CA ILE A 77 -24.27 -22.78 -19.89
C ILE A 77 -25.04 -22.02 -20.94
N GLN A 78 -26.15 -22.58 -21.44
CA GLN A 78 -27.10 -21.83 -22.23
C GLN A 78 -27.41 -20.53 -21.47
N GLN A 79 -26.90 -19.42 -21.98
CA GLN A 79 -27.22 -18.11 -21.43
C GLN A 79 -28.72 -17.97 -21.66
N MET A 80 -29.48 -18.14 -20.57
CA MET A 80 -30.91 -17.91 -20.60
C MET A 80 -31.07 -16.48 -21.10
N ARG A 81 -31.65 -16.32 -22.30
CA ARG A 81 -31.96 -14.97 -22.79
C ARG A 81 -32.81 -14.33 -21.71
N PRO A 82 -32.41 -13.16 -21.18
CA PRO A 82 -33.23 -12.49 -20.20
C PRO A 82 -34.60 -12.30 -20.85
N THR A 83 -35.65 -12.82 -20.21
CA THR A 83 -37.04 -12.80 -20.69
C THR A 83 -37.48 -11.38 -21.04
N CYS A 84 -36.83 -10.41 -20.39
CA CYS A 84 -36.94 -8.99 -20.66
C CYS A 84 -35.60 -8.41 -21.12
N GLN A 85 -35.56 -7.79 -22.29
CA GLN A 85 -34.41 -7.03 -22.73
C GLN A 85 -34.49 -5.61 -22.19
N LEU A 86 -33.46 -5.13 -21.51
CA LEU A 86 -33.35 -3.72 -21.12
C LEU A 86 -32.93 -2.91 -22.36
N ARG A 87 -33.82 -2.07 -22.89
CA ARG A 87 -33.52 -1.18 -24.01
C ARG A 87 -33.38 0.26 -23.51
N ARG A 88 -32.44 0.98 -24.13
CA ARG A 88 -32.22 2.41 -23.85
C ARG A 88 -33.02 3.23 -24.86
N SER A 89 -33.84 4.17 -24.38
CA SER A 89 -34.51 5.20 -25.19
C SER A 89 -34.12 6.55 -24.62
N GLY A 90 -33.24 7.25 -25.34
CA GLY A 90 -32.63 8.50 -24.87
C GLY A 90 -31.86 8.31 -23.56
N SER A 91 -32.30 9.01 -22.50
CA SER A 91 -31.73 8.96 -21.15
C SER A 91 -32.35 7.92 -20.23
N ARG A 92 -33.40 7.20 -20.67
CA ARG A 92 -34.14 6.24 -19.85
C ARG A 92 -33.92 4.80 -20.33
N PHE A 93 -33.98 3.86 -19.39
CA PHE A 93 -33.96 2.43 -19.66
C PHE A 93 -35.35 1.85 -19.43
N PHE A 94 -35.82 1.00 -20.33
CA PHE A 94 -37.10 0.32 -20.22
C PHE A 94 -36.90 -1.17 -20.50
N SER A 95 -37.53 -2.03 -19.72
CA SER A 95 -37.54 -3.47 -19.92
C SER A 95 -38.65 -3.84 -20.90
N THR A 96 -38.27 -4.45 -22.03
CA THR A 96 -39.23 -5.04 -22.97
C THR A 96 -39.22 -6.54 -22.80
N CYS A 97 -40.27 -7.10 -22.20
CA CYS A 97 -40.51 -8.54 -22.11
C CYS A 97 -41.43 -8.96 -23.26
N ARG A 98 -41.23 -10.15 -23.83
CA ARG A 98 -42.17 -10.79 -24.76
C ARG A 98 -42.85 -11.95 -24.07
#